data_AF-A0A2E8CVG4-F1
#
_entry.id   AF-A0A2E8CVG4-F1
#
_cell.length_a   1.000
_cell.length_b   1.000
_cell.length_c   1.000
_cell.angle_alpha   90.00
_cell.angle_beta   90.00
_cell.angle_gamma   90.00
#
_symmetry.space_group_name_H-M   'P 1'
#
loop_
_entity.id
_entity.type
_entity.pdbx_description
1 polymer ?
#
loop_
_entity_poly.entity_id
_entity_poly.type
_entity_poly.pdbx_seq_one_letter_code
_entity_poly.pdbx_strand_id
1 'polypeptide(L)'
;MFLLLSIWNLVADARLTTHLLLQSSFALCFLWLFLSAWFLGGLILAYFPKRVFITAFVILTFRSSLGWPLSLATGLEAACHALNFLLVAIAALYLVWLFLRPTHFYGRPRFRWQHSAVSLVSWMGITALSFVTGLLGVAATVDEISSGFVQITPRGIFFTEKIFQKDEHRVHLIGLAHIGESDFYRDLQNAFKQPIDGDRLVLTEGVTDEGNILPAGFKSGNTYAGFAKQLGLEEQKSFAGQDDANSEIGGADLGSVTFGSVTFMNADIDISELKPMHLNLLITLLETMESGNLIESLIASSSIQISSEEMEDFLLEGLIGQRNEHLMTIFETAHRDFEEIHVPWGAAHLPDLERRFLSEGFSLMSKKKRLGIRFN
;
A
#
# COMPACT_ATOMS: atom_id res chain seq x y z
N MET A 1 15.29 16.46 24.78
CA MET A 1 14.02 16.07 24.15
C MET A 1 14.19 15.71 22.68
N PHE A 2 14.61 16.64 21.79
CA PHE A 2 14.80 16.33 20.36
C PHE A 2 15.62 15.06 20.08
N LEU A 3 16.78 14.91 20.75
CA LEU A 3 17.62 13.72 20.65
C LEU A 3 16.88 12.44 21.10
N LEU A 4 16.15 12.50 22.21
CA LEU A 4 15.42 11.35 22.74
C LEU A 4 14.30 10.90 21.79
N LEU A 5 13.54 11.85 21.24
CA LEU A 5 12.49 11.55 20.26
C LEU A 5 13.07 11.01 18.94
N SER A 6 14.22 11.54 18.50
CA SER A 6 14.89 11.03 17.30
C SER A 6 15.41 9.59 17.51
N ILE A 7 15.98 9.30 18.68
CA ILE A 7 16.42 7.94 19.04
C ILE A 7 15.20 7.02 19.16
N TRP A 8 14.12 7.47 19.79
CA TRP A 8 12.90 6.67 19.90
C TRP A 8 12.34 6.35 18.53
N ASN A 9 12.29 7.31 17.61
CA ASN A 9 11.85 7.06 16.23
C ASN A 9 12.74 6.03 15.52
N LEU A 10 14.07 6.19 15.61
CA LEU A 10 15.01 5.23 15.03
C LEU A 10 14.84 3.81 15.60
N VAL A 11 14.69 3.69 16.93
CA VAL A 11 14.52 2.40 17.60
C VAL A 11 13.15 1.79 17.30
N ALA A 12 12.09 2.61 17.22
CA ALA A 12 10.76 2.14 16.85
C ALA A 12 10.78 1.56 15.43
N ASP A 13 11.40 2.27 14.48
CA ASP A 13 11.49 1.82 13.10
C ASP A 13 12.40 0.58 12.97
N ALA A 14 13.54 0.54 13.68
CA ALA A 14 14.44 -0.62 13.65
C ALA A 14 13.85 -1.88 14.33
N ARG A 15 12.82 -1.73 15.17
CA ARG A 15 12.08 -2.84 15.80
C ARG A 15 10.94 -3.33 14.92
N LEU A 16 10.44 -2.48 14.03
CA LEU A 16 9.47 -2.88 13.03
C LEU A 16 10.27 -3.51 11.89
N THR A 17 10.31 -4.84 11.84
CA THR A 17 10.92 -5.61 10.74
C THR A 17 10.22 -5.40 9.39
N THR A 18 9.22 -4.52 9.33
CA THR A 18 8.17 -4.53 8.31
C THR A 18 8.43 -3.50 7.22
N HIS A 19 8.16 -3.91 5.99
CA HIS A 19 8.57 -3.16 4.80
C HIS A 19 7.78 -1.89 4.55
N LEU A 20 6.57 -1.65 5.10
CA LEU A 20 5.86 -0.41 4.73
C LEU A 20 4.67 0.09 5.55
N LEU A 21 3.70 -0.75 5.88
CA LEU A 21 2.42 -0.24 6.40
C LEU A 21 2.54 0.36 7.81
N LEU A 22 3.62 0.07 8.52
CA LEU A 22 3.83 0.47 9.92
C LEU A 22 5.05 1.37 10.15
N GLN A 23 5.83 1.68 9.11
CA GLN A 23 7.00 2.58 9.26
C GLN A 23 6.61 4.03 9.59
N SER A 24 5.32 4.37 9.58
CA SER A 24 4.79 5.60 10.16
C SER A 24 4.52 5.37 11.64
N SER A 25 5.58 5.25 12.44
CA SER A 25 5.45 4.98 13.86
C SER A 25 4.82 6.17 14.59
N PHE A 26 4.08 5.90 15.67
CA PHE A 26 3.56 6.92 16.57
C PHE A 26 4.67 7.91 17.00
N ALA A 27 5.90 7.42 17.14
CA ALA A 27 7.10 8.24 17.41
C ALA A 27 7.33 9.33 16.36
N LEU A 28 7.07 9.07 15.08
CA LEU A 28 7.22 10.04 13.98
C LEU A 28 6.22 11.19 14.12
N CYS A 29 4.97 10.88 14.48
CA CYS A 29 3.95 11.88 14.77
C CYS A 29 4.35 12.78 15.95
N PHE A 30 4.86 12.19 17.03
CA PHE A 30 5.37 12.98 18.17
C PHE A 30 6.57 13.84 17.80
N LEU A 31 7.45 13.34 16.94
CA LEU A 31 8.58 14.11 16.45
C LEU A 31 8.12 15.31 15.61
N TRP A 32 7.11 15.13 14.74
CA TRP A 32 6.47 16.22 14.00
C TRP A 32 5.82 17.25 14.90
N LEU A 33 5.03 16.81 15.88
CA LEU A 33 4.37 17.70 16.84
C LEU A 33 5.40 18.48 17.66
N PHE A 34 6.43 17.79 18.15
CA PHE A 34 7.53 18.41 18.89
C PHE A 34 8.23 19.47 18.04
N LEU A 35 8.66 19.13 16.84
CA LEU A 35 9.33 20.09 15.96
C LEU A 35 8.40 21.25 15.59
N SER A 36 7.10 21.01 15.38
CA SER A 36 6.10 22.05 15.06
C SER A 36 5.90 23.04 16.20
N ALA A 37 5.75 22.55 17.43
CA ALA A 37 5.70 23.41 18.61
C ALA A 37 6.98 24.24 18.77
N TRP A 38 8.14 23.61 18.55
CA TRP A 38 9.43 24.29 18.57
C TRP A 38 9.55 25.34 17.46
N PHE A 39 8.99 25.07 16.28
CA PHE A 39 8.94 26.00 15.17
C PHE A 39 8.13 27.26 15.51
N LEU A 40 6.96 27.10 16.13
CA LEU A 40 6.13 28.20 16.62
C LEU A 40 6.90 29.05 17.65
N GLY A 41 7.69 28.42 18.53
CA GLY A 41 8.61 29.13 19.41
C GLY A 41 9.64 29.98 18.65
N GLY A 42 10.13 29.49 17.50
CA GLY A 42 11.06 30.21 16.62
C GLY A 42 10.48 31.45 15.93
N LEU A 43 9.15 31.53 15.76
CA LEU A 43 8.46 32.73 15.26
C LEU A 43 8.55 33.89 16.25
N ILE A 44 8.49 33.59 17.55
CA ILE A 44 8.47 34.60 18.61
C ILE A 44 9.90 34.90 19.10
N LEU A 45 10.75 33.87 19.21
CA LEU A 45 12.06 33.94 19.85
C LEU A 45 13.21 34.05 18.82
N ALA A 46 13.88 35.20 18.80
CA ALA A 46 14.97 35.49 17.87
C ALA A 46 16.23 34.67 18.15
N TYR A 47 16.52 34.34 19.42
CA TYR A 47 17.68 33.53 19.83
C TYR A 47 17.54 32.04 19.52
N PHE A 48 16.39 31.62 19.00
CA PHE A 48 16.12 30.23 18.65
C PHE A 48 17.06 29.74 17.52
N PRO A 49 17.63 28.53 17.61
CA PRO A 49 18.62 27.99 16.67
C PRO A 49 17.96 27.50 15.37
N LYS A 50 17.42 28.44 14.58
CA LYS A 50 16.58 28.19 13.39
C LYS A 50 17.21 27.21 12.40
N ARG A 51 18.54 27.30 12.17
CA ARG A 51 19.24 26.42 11.23
C ARG A 51 19.07 24.94 11.59
N VAL A 52 19.26 24.60 12.87
CA VAL A 52 19.14 23.21 13.34
C VAL A 52 17.72 22.69 13.14
N PHE A 53 16.72 23.48 13.52
CA PHE A 53 15.32 23.07 13.42
C PHE A 53 14.81 23.05 11.98
N ILE A 54 15.18 24.01 11.14
CA ILE A 54 14.84 24.00 9.71
C ILE A 54 15.46 22.77 9.04
N THR A 55 16.75 22.48 9.28
CA THR A 55 17.39 21.28 8.74
C THR A 55 16.69 20.00 9.22
N ALA A 56 16.39 19.90 10.52
CA ALA A 56 15.66 18.76 11.07
C ALA A 56 14.27 18.58 10.42
N PHE A 57 13.55 19.68 10.17
CA PHE A 57 12.25 19.64 9.49
C PHE A 57 12.32 19.19 8.04
N VAL A 58 13.33 19.63 7.31
CA VAL A 58 13.53 19.19 5.91
C VAL A 58 13.80 17.69 5.87
N ILE A 59 14.64 17.19 6.78
CA ILE A 59 14.90 15.74 6.87
C ILE A 59 13.65 14.98 7.28
N LEU A 60 12.92 15.50 8.27
CA LEU A 60 11.67 14.91 8.72
C LEU A 60 10.62 14.89 7.60
N THR A 61 10.60 15.91 6.74
CA THR A 61 9.74 15.97 5.56
C THR A 61 10.01 14.81 4.61
N PHE A 62 11.26 14.58 4.24
CA PHE A 62 11.63 13.45 3.39
C PHE A 62 11.40 12.12 4.09
N ARG A 63 11.65 12.03 5.41
CA ARG A 63 11.38 10.82 6.18
C ARG A 63 9.89 10.46 6.17
N SER A 64 9.02 11.45 6.37
CA SER A 64 7.56 11.25 6.32
C SER A 64 7.01 11.08 4.90
N SER A 65 7.81 11.43 3.89
CA SER A 65 7.55 11.12 2.49
C SER A 65 8.11 9.75 2.12
N LEU A 66 8.12 8.80 3.07
CA LEU A 66 8.59 7.43 2.87
C LEU A 66 10.00 7.41 2.23
N GLY A 67 10.91 8.19 2.79
CA GLY A 67 12.30 8.23 2.35
C GLY A 67 12.54 8.85 0.96
N TRP A 68 11.51 9.34 0.26
CA TRP A 68 11.69 9.96 -1.05
C TRP A 68 12.52 11.26 -0.94
N PRO A 69 13.44 11.56 -1.89
CA PRO A 69 13.78 10.78 -3.09
C PRO A 69 14.86 9.72 -2.87
N LEU A 70 15.43 9.61 -1.66
CA LEU A 70 16.53 8.69 -1.36
C LEU A 70 16.12 7.22 -1.61
N SER A 71 14.86 6.87 -1.37
CA SER A 71 14.30 5.54 -1.64
C SER A 71 14.49 5.07 -3.09
N LEU A 72 14.49 5.97 -4.06
CA LEU A 72 14.70 5.64 -5.48
C LEU A 72 16.08 5.02 -5.76
N ALA A 73 17.08 5.31 -4.91
CA ALA A 73 18.46 4.84 -5.10
C ALA A 73 18.84 3.71 -4.13
N THR A 74 18.28 3.69 -2.92
CA THR A 74 18.70 2.78 -1.85
C THR A 74 17.65 1.74 -1.49
N GLY A 75 16.44 1.84 -2.05
CA GLY A 75 15.26 1.17 -1.51
C GLY A 75 14.69 1.90 -0.32
N LEU A 76 13.41 1.64 -0.02
CA LEU A 76 12.66 2.37 0.99
C LEU A 76 13.26 2.26 2.40
N GLU A 77 13.53 1.04 2.85
CA GLU A 77 13.96 0.76 4.22
C GLU A 77 15.28 1.48 4.56
N ALA A 78 16.28 1.32 3.67
CA ALA A 78 17.57 1.96 3.82
C ALA A 78 17.45 3.50 3.82
N ALA A 79 16.56 4.06 2.99
CA ALA A 79 16.33 5.50 2.95
C ALA A 79 15.73 6.02 4.26
N CYS A 80 14.71 5.35 4.79
CA CYS A 80 14.08 5.70 6.07
C CYS A 80 15.08 5.61 7.23
N HIS A 81 15.86 4.53 7.31
CA HIS A 81 16.90 4.36 8.34
C HIS A 81 18.00 5.43 8.24
N ALA A 82 18.47 5.75 7.03
CA ALA A 82 19.46 6.79 6.82
C ALA A 82 18.97 8.17 7.29
N LEU A 83 17.71 8.53 7.00
CA LEU A 83 17.13 9.80 7.42
C LEU A 83 16.92 9.87 8.94
N ASN A 84 16.52 8.76 9.57
CA ASN A 84 16.42 8.65 11.03
C ASN A 84 17.78 8.81 11.71
N PHE A 85 18.80 8.15 11.18
CA PHE A 85 20.18 8.30 11.67
C PHE A 85 20.66 9.75 11.56
N LEU A 86 20.33 10.42 10.45
CA LEU A 86 20.67 11.84 10.26
C LEU A 86 19.96 12.75 11.27
N LEU A 87 18.69 12.48 11.62
CA LEU A 87 17.97 13.20 12.68
C LEU A 87 18.66 13.04 14.05
N VAL A 88 19.05 11.82 14.40
CA VAL A 88 19.82 11.52 15.62
C VAL A 88 21.16 12.26 15.61
N ALA A 89 21.90 12.19 14.49
CA ALA A 89 23.19 12.85 14.34
C ALA A 89 23.09 14.36 14.53
N ILE A 90 22.11 15.02 13.90
CA ILE A 90 21.90 16.47 14.06
C ILE A 90 21.54 16.83 15.50
N ALA A 91 20.66 16.04 16.14
CA ALA A 91 20.28 16.27 17.52
C ALA A 91 21.48 16.12 18.48
N ALA A 92 22.32 15.10 18.26
CA ALA A 92 23.52 14.84 19.05
C ALA A 92 24.58 15.92 18.84
N LEU A 93 24.88 16.29 17.60
CA LEU A 93 25.83 17.35 17.25
C LEU A 93 25.38 18.69 17.84
N TYR A 94 24.09 19.01 17.80
CA TYR A 94 23.57 20.22 18.42
C TYR A 94 23.73 20.21 19.95
N LEU A 95 23.49 19.07 20.60
CA LEU A 95 23.70 18.92 22.04
C LEU A 95 25.17 19.08 22.42
N VAL A 96 26.08 18.44 21.69
CA VAL A 96 27.54 18.60 21.87
C VAL A 96 27.95 20.06 21.68
N TRP A 97 27.42 20.73 20.65
CA TRP A 97 27.71 22.15 20.41
C TRP A 97 27.26 23.03 21.58
N LEU A 98 26.08 22.77 22.17
CA LEU A 98 25.60 23.49 23.36
C LEU A 98 26.49 23.25 24.58
N PHE A 99 26.97 22.03 24.79
CA PHE A 99 27.88 21.70 25.89
C PHE A 99 29.25 22.38 25.73
N LEU A 100 29.80 22.39 24.51
CA LEU A 100 31.10 23.01 24.22
C LEU A 100 31.05 24.54 24.19
N ARG A 101 29.86 25.12 23.96
CA ARG A 101 29.66 26.57 23.91
C ARG A 101 28.43 26.95 24.73
N PRO A 102 28.57 27.10 26.05
CA PRO A 102 27.48 27.56 26.91
C PRO A 102 26.95 28.89 26.36
N THR A 103 25.78 28.86 25.74
CA THR A 103 25.20 30.05 25.14
C THR A 103 24.68 30.96 26.25
N HIS A 104 25.30 32.12 26.43
CA HIS A 104 24.71 33.18 27.23
C HIS A 104 23.51 33.75 26.46
N PHE A 105 22.30 33.36 26.88
CA PHE A 105 21.03 33.89 26.34
C PHE A 105 20.73 35.32 26.83
N TYR A 106 21.49 35.81 27.82
CA TYR A 106 21.36 37.14 28.38
C TYR A 106 21.70 38.22 27.34
N GLY A 107 20.78 39.18 27.15
CA GLY A 107 20.99 40.37 26.32
C GLY A 107 20.53 40.27 24.86
N ARG A 108 20.04 39.11 24.39
CA ARG A 108 19.45 39.01 23.04
C ARG A 108 17.99 39.48 23.03
N PRO A 109 17.56 40.30 22.07
CA PRO A 109 16.15 40.70 21.96
C PRO A 109 15.29 39.47 21.75
N ARG A 110 14.16 39.39 22.47
CA ARG A 110 13.22 38.27 22.35
C ARG A 110 12.62 38.21 20.95
N PHE A 111 12.14 39.34 20.43
CA PHE A 111 11.54 39.44 19.11
C PHE A 111 12.43 40.20 18.12
N ARG A 112 12.50 39.71 16.88
CA ARG A 112 13.09 40.41 15.73
C ARG A 112 12.36 39.95 14.46
N TRP A 113 11.72 40.88 13.76
CA TRP A 113 10.86 40.55 12.61
C TRP A 113 11.56 39.75 11.52
N GLN A 114 12.86 39.98 11.27
CA GLN A 114 13.65 39.23 10.28
C GLN A 114 13.70 37.74 10.61
N HIS A 115 13.87 37.43 11.90
CA HIS A 115 13.91 36.06 12.39
C HIS A 115 12.52 35.40 12.32
N SER A 116 11.48 36.15 12.66
CA SER A 116 10.10 35.70 12.52
C SER A 116 9.73 35.44 11.06
N ALA A 117 10.15 36.31 10.14
CA ALA A 117 9.94 36.17 8.71
C ALA A 117 10.66 34.93 8.14
N VAL A 118 11.93 34.71 8.51
CA VAL A 118 12.68 33.50 8.12
C VAL A 118 11.97 32.24 8.61
N SER A 119 11.52 32.22 9.86
CA SER A 119 10.73 31.11 10.38
C SER A 119 9.43 30.94 9.57
N LEU A 120 8.61 31.98 9.41
CA LEU A 120 7.34 31.87 8.68
C LEU A 120 7.53 31.36 7.24
N VAL A 121 8.47 31.95 6.49
CA VAL A 121 8.77 31.55 5.10
C VAL A 121 9.28 30.11 5.04
N SER A 122 10.16 29.72 5.97
CA SER A 122 10.67 28.34 6.01
C SER A 122 9.54 27.34 6.32
N TRP A 123 8.63 27.69 7.23
CA TRP A 123 7.48 26.83 7.55
C TRP A 123 6.58 26.63 6.34
N MET A 124 6.17 27.73 5.69
CA MET A 124 5.33 27.66 4.48
C MET A 124 6.02 26.86 3.38
N GLY A 125 7.32 27.09 3.17
CA GLY A 125 8.11 26.35 2.18
C GLY A 125 8.22 24.86 2.51
N ILE A 126 8.47 24.52 3.77
CA ILE A 126 8.52 23.12 4.22
C ILE A 126 7.15 22.46 4.09
N THR A 127 6.05 23.11 4.49
CA THR A 127 4.70 22.55 4.34
C THR A 127 4.34 22.30 2.87
N ALA A 128 4.65 23.25 1.98
CA ALA A 128 4.44 23.05 0.54
C ALA A 128 5.31 21.91 0.01
N LEU A 129 6.58 21.83 0.45
CA LEU A 129 7.47 20.72 0.11
C LEU A 129 6.91 19.39 0.60
N SER A 130 6.43 19.30 1.84
CA SER A 130 5.86 18.08 2.42
C SER A 130 4.68 17.54 1.64
N PHE A 131 3.83 18.43 1.12
CA PHE A 131 2.71 18.00 0.27
C PHE A 131 3.21 17.35 -1.02
N VAL A 132 4.13 18.01 -1.72
CA VAL A 132 4.68 17.51 -2.99
C VAL A 132 5.45 16.21 -2.78
N THR A 133 6.38 16.18 -1.81
CA THR A 133 7.20 15.00 -1.54
C THR A 133 6.36 13.87 -0.98
N GLY A 134 5.32 14.15 -0.19
CA GLY A 134 4.39 13.14 0.32
C GLY A 134 3.68 12.40 -0.81
N LEU A 135 3.16 13.13 -1.80
CA LEU A 135 2.51 12.51 -2.98
C LEU A 135 3.50 11.67 -3.79
N LEU A 136 4.71 12.18 -4.03
CA LEU A 136 5.75 11.44 -4.77
C LEU A 136 6.26 10.22 -3.99
N GLY A 137 6.36 10.33 -2.67
CA GLY A 137 6.73 9.24 -1.78
C GLY A 137 5.72 8.11 -1.84
N VAL A 138 4.42 8.41 -1.69
CA VAL A 138 3.34 7.43 -1.83
C VAL A 138 3.38 6.77 -3.21
N ALA A 139 3.53 7.56 -4.28
CA ALA A 139 3.59 7.02 -5.64
C ALA A 139 4.78 6.05 -5.84
N ALA A 140 5.98 6.44 -5.39
CA ALA A 140 7.18 5.60 -5.48
C ALA A 140 7.04 4.32 -4.64
N THR A 141 6.51 4.45 -3.43
CA THR A 141 6.22 3.34 -2.53
C THR A 141 5.25 2.33 -3.13
N VAL A 142 4.15 2.81 -3.73
CA VAL A 142 3.14 1.93 -4.34
C VAL A 142 3.74 1.17 -5.52
N ASP A 143 4.56 1.82 -6.33
CA ASP A 143 5.31 1.16 -7.41
C ASP A 143 6.29 0.12 -6.85
N GLU A 144 7.03 0.43 -5.77
CA GLU A 144 7.98 -0.51 -5.14
C GLU A 144 7.28 -1.74 -4.52
N ILE A 145 6.25 -1.54 -3.68
CA ILE A 145 5.51 -2.66 -3.05
C ILE A 145 4.88 -3.56 -4.09
N SER A 146 4.22 -2.95 -5.08
CA SER A 146 3.53 -3.69 -6.11
C SER A 146 4.49 -4.25 -7.15
N SER A 147 5.81 -4.15 -6.99
CA SER A 147 6.78 -4.56 -8.03
C SER A 147 6.46 -3.93 -9.41
N GLY A 148 5.85 -2.74 -9.42
CA GLY A 148 5.39 -2.03 -10.61
C GLY A 148 4.09 -2.54 -11.23
N PHE A 149 3.31 -3.38 -10.52
CA PHE A 149 1.95 -3.76 -10.90
C PHE A 149 0.95 -2.60 -10.74
N VAL A 150 1.25 -1.62 -9.90
CA VAL A 150 0.48 -0.38 -9.71
C VAL A 150 1.37 0.83 -9.87
N GLN A 151 0.92 1.83 -10.62
CA GLN A 151 1.63 3.10 -10.79
C GLN A 151 0.71 4.28 -10.62
N ILE A 152 1.05 5.16 -9.69
CA ILE A 152 0.33 6.41 -9.46
C ILE A 152 1.01 7.50 -10.28
N THR A 153 0.23 8.16 -11.13
CA THR A 153 0.70 9.28 -11.96
C THR A 153 -0.26 10.46 -11.81
N PRO A 154 0.11 11.67 -12.25
CA PRO A 154 -0.83 12.80 -12.29
C PRO A 154 -2.08 12.56 -13.15
N ARG A 155 -2.07 11.57 -14.05
CA ARG A 155 -3.21 11.23 -14.91
C ARG A 155 -4.17 10.23 -14.24
N GLY A 156 -3.71 9.52 -13.21
CA GLY A 156 -4.44 8.40 -12.63
C GLY A 156 -3.56 7.25 -12.16
N ILE A 157 -4.21 6.18 -11.75
CA ILE A 157 -3.62 4.90 -11.34
C ILE A 157 -3.62 3.96 -12.54
N PHE A 158 -2.43 3.45 -12.88
CA PHE A 158 -2.24 2.47 -13.94
C PHE A 158 -1.99 1.10 -13.33
N PHE A 159 -2.63 0.09 -13.89
CA PHE A 159 -2.32 -1.30 -13.62
C PHE A 159 -1.43 -1.87 -14.72
N THR A 160 -0.48 -2.72 -14.32
CA THR A 160 0.45 -3.37 -15.25
C THR A 160 0.09 -4.84 -15.40
N GLU A 161 0.11 -5.30 -16.64
CA GLU A 161 0.15 -6.71 -17.03
C GLU A 161 1.62 -7.07 -17.30
N LYS A 162 2.12 -8.13 -16.69
CA LYS A 162 3.44 -8.70 -16.96
C LYS A 162 3.26 -10.08 -17.58
N ILE A 163 3.90 -10.29 -18.74
CA ILE A 163 3.82 -11.55 -19.47
C ILE A 163 5.12 -12.31 -19.24
N PHE A 164 5.00 -13.52 -18.71
CA PHE A 164 6.07 -14.45 -18.45
C PHE A 164 5.97 -15.63 -19.41
N GLN A 165 7.12 -16.17 -19.83
CA GLN A 165 7.17 -17.31 -20.73
C GLN A 165 8.18 -18.35 -20.25
N LYS A 166 7.80 -19.62 -20.41
CA LYS A 166 8.66 -20.79 -20.26
C LYS A 166 8.24 -21.79 -21.32
N ASP A 167 9.18 -22.13 -22.20
CA ASP A 167 8.91 -22.98 -23.36
C ASP A 167 7.73 -22.43 -24.20
N GLU A 168 6.70 -23.26 -24.44
CA GLU A 168 5.49 -22.87 -25.20
C GLU A 168 4.41 -22.23 -24.30
N HIS A 169 4.58 -22.23 -22.97
CA HIS A 169 3.59 -21.71 -22.03
C HIS A 169 3.81 -20.24 -21.69
N ARG A 170 2.72 -19.46 -21.69
CA ARG A 170 2.71 -18.05 -21.29
C ARG A 170 1.82 -17.82 -20.08
N VAL A 171 2.33 -17.04 -19.13
CA VAL A 171 1.59 -16.62 -17.94
C VAL A 171 1.45 -15.10 -17.93
N HIS A 172 0.21 -14.62 -17.88
CA HIS A 172 -0.13 -13.21 -17.83
C HIS A 172 -0.55 -12.85 -16.41
N LEU A 173 0.33 -12.18 -15.66
CA LEU A 173 -0.02 -11.59 -14.37
C LEU A 173 -0.62 -10.21 -14.60
N ILE A 174 -1.91 -10.05 -14.31
CA ILE A 174 -2.66 -8.83 -14.64
C ILE A 174 -3.08 -8.15 -13.35
N GLY A 175 -2.45 -7.01 -13.04
CA GLY A 175 -2.81 -6.20 -11.88
C GLY A 175 -4.22 -5.65 -11.99
N LEU A 176 -4.97 -5.75 -10.90
CA LEU A 176 -6.26 -5.11 -10.74
C LEU A 176 -6.49 -4.66 -9.29
N ALA A 177 -7.59 -3.94 -9.10
CA ALA A 177 -8.21 -3.67 -7.81
C ALA A 177 -9.68 -4.10 -7.88
N HIS A 178 -10.37 -4.15 -6.74
CA HIS A 178 -11.82 -4.42 -6.72
C HIS A 178 -12.68 -3.26 -7.24
N ILE A 179 -12.12 -2.05 -7.35
CA ILE A 179 -12.79 -0.88 -7.92
C ILE A 179 -11.92 -0.19 -8.97
N GLY A 180 -12.53 0.33 -10.03
CA GLY A 180 -11.83 0.90 -11.18
C GLY A 180 -12.76 1.54 -12.22
N GLU A 181 -12.18 2.03 -13.30
CA GLU A 181 -12.94 2.56 -14.45
C GLU A 181 -13.75 1.46 -15.14
N SER A 182 -14.97 1.78 -15.52
CA SER A 182 -15.85 0.87 -16.28
C SER A 182 -15.22 0.42 -17.60
N ASP A 183 -14.56 1.35 -18.29
CA ASP A 183 -13.84 1.10 -19.54
C ASP A 183 -12.69 0.09 -19.35
N PHE A 184 -11.99 0.16 -18.21
CA PHE A 184 -10.90 -0.75 -17.90
C PHE A 184 -11.39 -2.20 -17.76
N TYR A 185 -12.45 -2.43 -16.97
CA TYR A 185 -12.97 -3.80 -16.79
C TYR A 185 -13.64 -4.33 -18.06
N ARG A 186 -14.35 -3.49 -18.80
CA ARG A 186 -14.94 -3.88 -20.10
C ARG A 186 -13.86 -4.32 -21.09
N ASP A 187 -12.78 -3.56 -21.21
CA ASP A 187 -11.66 -3.91 -22.09
C ASP A 187 -10.96 -5.20 -21.65
N LEU A 188 -10.84 -5.43 -20.34
CA LEU A 188 -10.26 -6.66 -19.79
C LEU A 188 -11.16 -7.88 -20.05
N GLN A 189 -12.46 -7.76 -19.80
CA GLN A 189 -13.42 -8.83 -20.04
C GLN A 189 -13.52 -9.19 -21.53
N ASN A 190 -13.46 -8.19 -22.41
CA ASN A 190 -13.37 -8.41 -23.85
C ASN A 190 -12.07 -9.12 -24.24
N ALA A 191 -10.93 -8.76 -23.64
CA ALA A 191 -9.65 -9.41 -23.92
C ALA A 191 -9.66 -10.91 -23.57
N PHE A 192 -10.28 -11.29 -22.45
CA PHE A 192 -10.39 -12.71 -22.08
C PHE A 192 -11.29 -13.52 -23.02
N LYS A 193 -12.33 -12.90 -23.59
CA LYS A 193 -13.27 -13.54 -24.51
C LYS A 193 -12.77 -13.62 -25.97
N GLN A 194 -11.65 -12.96 -26.30
CA GLN A 194 -11.10 -13.02 -27.66
C GLN A 194 -10.59 -14.44 -27.96
N PRO A 195 -10.98 -15.04 -29.11
CA PRO A 195 -10.45 -16.34 -29.52
C PRO A 195 -8.93 -16.27 -29.67
N ILE A 196 -8.25 -17.34 -29.26
CA ILE A 196 -6.84 -17.55 -29.55
C ILE A 196 -6.63 -18.85 -30.31
N ASP A 197 -5.50 -18.94 -31.00
CA ASP A 197 -4.95 -20.23 -31.43
C ASP A 197 -4.40 -20.92 -30.18
N GLY A 198 -5.02 -22.04 -29.79
CA GLY A 198 -4.69 -22.78 -28.56
C GLY A 198 -5.74 -22.64 -27.45
N ASP A 199 -5.48 -23.30 -26.33
CA ASP A 199 -6.34 -23.28 -25.14
C ASP A 199 -5.83 -22.28 -24.10
N ARG A 200 -6.75 -21.48 -23.57
CA ARG A 200 -6.51 -20.47 -22.53
C ARG A 200 -7.17 -20.85 -21.21
N LEU A 201 -6.44 -20.69 -20.12
CA LEU A 201 -6.97 -20.71 -18.76
C LEU A 201 -7.00 -19.30 -18.18
N VAL A 202 -8.09 -18.92 -17.53
CA VAL A 202 -8.22 -17.70 -16.74
C VAL A 202 -8.47 -18.09 -15.29
N LEU A 203 -7.45 -17.90 -14.45
CA LEU A 203 -7.52 -18.14 -13.01
C LEU A 203 -8.10 -16.89 -12.34
N THR A 204 -9.36 -16.95 -11.93
CA THR A 204 -10.09 -15.79 -11.41
C THR A 204 -9.98 -15.68 -9.90
N GLU A 205 -9.73 -14.46 -9.41
CA GLU A 205 -9.88 -14.10 -8.00
C GLU A 205 -11.35 -14.05 -7.60
N GLY A 206 -11.66 -14.53 -6.39
CA GLY A 206 -13.03 -14.56 -5.88
C GLY A 206 -13.18 -15.50 -4.70
N VAL A 207 -12.87 -15.00 -3.50
CA VAL A 207 -13.08 -15.72 -2.23
C VAL A 207 -14.54 -16.19 -2.15
N THR A 208 -14.75 -17.49 -1.94
CA THR A 208 -16.07 -18.05 -1.71
C THR A 208 -16.46 -17.91 -0.23
N ASP A 209 -17.76 -17.89 0.05
CA ASP A 209 -18.29 -17.85 1.41
C ASP A 209 -19.39 -18.90 1.58
N GLU A 210 -19.04 -20.18 1.39
CA GLU A 210 -19.99 -21.29 1.52
C GLU A 210 -20.62 -21.33 2.92
N GLY A 211 -19.84 -20.95 3.93
CA GLY A 211 -20.24 -20.90 5.33
C GLY A 211 -21.16 -19.75 5.71
N ASN A 212 -21.37 -18.75 4.82
CA ASN A 212 -22.08 -17.51 5.13
C ASN A 212 -21.50 -16.78 6.36
N ILE A 213 -20.17 -16.68 6.41
CA ILE A 213 -19.37 -16.11 7.50
C ILE A 213 -19.21 -14.60 7.34
N LEU A 214 -19.28 -14.07 6.12
CA LEU A 214 -19.07 -12.65 5.87
C LEU A 214 -20.21 -11.77 6.42
N PRO A 215 -19.89 -10.54 6.87
CA PRO A 215 -20.91 -9.53 7.22
C PRO A 215 -21.86 -9.24 6.06
N ALA A 216 -23.12 -8.92 6.37
CA ALA A 216 -24.21 -8.85 5.39
C ALA A 216 -23.94 -7.86 4.25
N GLY A 217 -23.35 -6.69 4.54
CA GLY A 217 -23.02 -5.68 3.53
C GLY A 217 -21.92 -6.13 2.57
N PHE A 218 -20.95 -6.90 3.05
CA PHE A 218 -19.88 -7.47 2.23
C PHE A 218 -20.38 -8.65 1.42
N LYS A 219 -21.15 -9.56 2.05
CA LYS A 219 -21.80 -10.68 1.37
C LYS A 219 -22.68 -10.21 0.20
N SER A 220 -23.45 -9.15 0.42
CA SER A 220 -24.36 -8.60 -0.60
C SER A 220 -23.70 -7.73 -1.67
N GLY A 221 -22.38 -7.50 -1.59
CA GLY A 221 -21.65 -6.58 -2.48
C GLY A 221 -21.97 -5.08 -2.31
N ASN A 222 -22.99 -4.75 -1.52
CA ASN A 222 -23.46 -3.38 -1.34
C ASN A 222 -22.39 -2.45 -0.77
N THR A 223 -21.49 -2.95 0.08
CA THR A 223 -20.41 -2.15 0.65
C THR A 223 -19.44 -1.66 -0.43
N TYR A 224 -18.94 -2.55 -1.29
CA TYR A 224 -18.01 -2.18 -2.37
C TYR A 224 -18.70 -1.36 -3.46
N ALA A 225 -19.92 -1.73 -3.85
CA ALA A 225 -20.73 -0.95 -4.78
C ALA A 225 -20.98 0.48 -4.28
N GLY A 226 -21.23 0.63 -2.97
CA GLY A 226 -21.37 1.93 -2.31
C GLY A 226 -20.12 2.80 -2.42
N PHE A 227 -18.94 2.22 -2.13
CA PHE A 227 -17.65 2.91 -2.25
C PHE A 227 -17.32 3.27 -3.70
N ALA A 228 -17.51 2.34 -4.65
CA ALA A 228 -17.28 2.57 -6.07
C ALA A 228 -18.12 3.75 -6.57
N LYS A 229 -19.42 3.76 -6.25
CA LYS A 229 -20.34 4.84 -6.63
C LYS A 229 -19.94 6.21 -6.08
N GLN A 230 -19.47 6.28 -4.82
CA GLN A 230 -19.00 7.54 -4.23
C GLN A 230 -17.78 8.11 -4.96
N LEU A 231 -16.94 7.24 -5.51
CA LEU A 231 -15.75 7.62 -6.27
C LEU A 231 -16.00 7.78 -7.77
N GLY A 232 -17.22 7.52 -8.25
CA GLY A 232 -17.55 7.51 -9.68
C GLY A 232 -16.89 6.35 -10.44
N LEU A 233 -16.62 5.24 -9.75
CA LEU A 233 -16.00 4.02 -10.26
C LEU A 233 -17.01 2.86 -10.31
N GLU A 234 -16.59 1.75 -10.92
CA GLU A 234 -17.31 0.48 -10.94
C GLU A 234 -16.57 -0.59 -10.14
N GLU A 235 -17.33 -1.54 -9.62
CA GLU A 235 -16.81 -2.75 -8.99
C GLU A 235 -16.38 -3.77 -10.06
N GLN A 236 -15.32 -4.52 -9.75
CA GLN A 236 -14.92 -5.68 -10.53
C GLN A 236 -16.03 -6.74 -10.50
N LYS A 237 -16.65 -6.98 -11.65
CA LYS A 237 -17.57 -8.11 -11.85
C LYS A 237 -16.85 -9.40 -12.24
N SER A 238 -17.55 -10.53 -12.12
CA SER A 238 -17.07 -11.83 -12.63
C SER A 238 -16.72 -11.79 -14.12
N PHE A 239 -15.53 -12.30 -14.46
CA PHE A 239 -15.06 -12.37 -15.84
C PHE A 239 -15.76 -13.46 -16.67
N ALA A 240 -16.34 -14.48 -16.02
CA ALA A 240 -17.02 -15.61 -16.68
C ALA A 240 -18.39 -15.25 -17.29
N GLY A 241 -18.88 -14.01 -17.09
CA GLY A 241 -20.02 -13.48 -17.84
C GLY A 241 -21.42 -13.83 -17.31
N GLN A 242 -21.56 -14.25 -16.04
CA GLN A 242 -22.86 -14.26 -15.37
C GLN A 242 -23.11 -12.91 -14.68
N ASP A 243 -23.74 -11.98 -15.41
CA ASP A 243 -24.46 -10.82 -14.86
C ASP A 243 -25.76 -11.29 -14.17
N ASP A 244 -25.68 -12.24 -13.23
CA ASP A 244 -26.80 -12.41 -12.32
C ASP A 244 -26.76 -11.22 -11.37
N ALA A 245 -27.86 -10.46 -11.31
CA ALA A 245 -28.02 -9.34 -10.39
C ALA A 245 -27.94 -9.76 -8.89
N ASN A 246 -27.70 -11.04 -8.62
CA ASN A 246 -27.49 -11.68 -7.34
C ASN A 246 -26.13 -12.40 -7.23
N SER A 247 -25.19 -12.25 -8.19
CA SER A 247 -23.78 -12.62 -7.96
C SER A 247 -23.11 -11.50 -7.15
N GLU A 248 -23.68 -11.33 -5.96
CA GLU A 248 -23.15 -10.61 -4.82
C GLU A 248 -21.78 -11.23 -4.49
N ILE A 249 -20.86 -10.43 -3.96
CA ILE A 249 -19.48 -10.82 -3.67
C ILE A 249 -19.41 -12.22 -3.07
N GLY A 250 -18.73 -13.08 -3.81
CA GLY A 250 -18.86 -14.52 -3.68
C GLY A 250 -19.03 -15.03 -5.09
N GLY A 251 -17.89 -15.30 -5.74
CA GLY A 251 -17.94 -16.19 -6.89
C GLY A 251 -18.71 -17.41 -6.40
N ALA A 252 -19.92 -17.65 -6.91
CA ALA A 252 -20.53 -18.95 -6.73
C ALA A 252 -19.45 -19.96 -7.15
N ASP A 253 -19.28 -21.03 -6.36
CA ASP A 253 -18.39 -22.14 -6.71
C ASP A 253 -18.86 -22.71 -8.05
N LEU A 254 -18.38 -22.10 -9.14
CA LEU A 254 -18.72 -22.46 -10.50
C LEU A 254 -17.74 -23.54 -10.99
N GLY A 255 -16.82 -24.01 -10.14
CA GLY A 255 -15.71 -24.86 -10.53
C GLY A 255 -14.99 -24.25 -11.74
N SER A 256 -14.97 -25.00 -12.84
CA SER A 256 -14.44 -24.52 -14.13
C SER A 256 -15.56 -24.36 -15.17
N VAL A 257 -15.57 -23.21 -15.86
CA VAL A 257 -16.52 -22.90 -16.94
C VAL A 257 -15.76 -22.68 -18.23
N THR A 258 -16.09 -23.42 -19.28
CA THR A 258 -15.41 -23.33 -20.58
C THR A 258 -16.30 -22.66 -21.64
N PHE A 259 -15.78 -21.65 -22.32
CA PHE A 259 -16.39 -20.98 -23.47
C PHE A 259 -15.43 -21.01 -24.67
N GLY A 260 -15.70 -21.90 -25.63
CA GLY A 260 -14.79 -22.09 -26.76
C GLY A 260 -13.45 -22.65 -26.29
N SER A 261 -12.34 -22.00 -26.64
CA SER A 261 -10.98 -22.35 -26.17
C SER A 261 -10.56 -21.62 -24.89
N VAL A 262 -11.50 -21.02 -24.15
CA VAL A 262 -11.22 -20.29 -22.92
C VAL A 262 -11.91 -20.95 -21.74
N THR A 263 -11.12 -21.39 -20.76
CA THR A 263 -11.59 -21.95 -19.49
C THR A 263 -11.40 -20.91 -18.38
N PHE A 264 -12.46 -20.59 -17.66
CA PHE A 264 -12.42 -19.81 -16.42
C PHE A 264 -12.46 -20.76 -15.24
N MET A 265 -11.60 -20.54 -14.25
CA MET A 265 -11.51 -21.37 -13.05
C MET A 265 -11.28 -20.49 -11.84
N ASN A 266 -12.09 -20.66 -10.79
CA ASN A 266 -11.81 -20.00 -9.51
C ASN A 266 -10.49 -20.56 -8.96
N ALA A 267 -9.57 -19.65 -8.63
CA ALA A 267 -8.26 -20.01 -8.09
C ALA A 267 -8.00 -19.45 -6.68
N ASP A 268 -9.07 -19.02 -6.02
CA ASP A 268 -9.05 -18.50 -4.65
C ASP A 268 -9.57 -19.55 -3.66
N ILE A 269 -9.38 -19.26 -2.37
CA ILE A 269 -9.85 -20.12 -1.29
C ILE A 269 -11.29 -19.79 -0.89
N ASP A 270 -11.95 -20.72 -0.21
CA ASP A 270 -13.09 -20.36 0.64
C ASP A 270 -12.61 -19.61 1.88
N ILE A 271 -13.39 -18.62 2.32
CA ILE A 271 -13.05 -17.82 3.49
C ILE A 271 -12.88 -18.67 4.76
N SER A 272 -13.58 -19.82 4.85
CA SER A 272 -13.46 -20.75 5.98
C SER A 272 -12.12 -21.49 6.02
N GLU A 273 -11.34 -21.49 4.93
CA GLU A 273 -10.01 -22.08 4.87
C GLU A 273 -8.93 -21.22 5.54
N LEU A 274 -9.22 -19.94 5.80
CA LEU A 274 -8.32 -19.07 6.54
C LEU A 274 -8.04 -19.62 7.94
N LYS A 275 -6.79 -19.46 8.39
CA LYS A 275 -6.42 -19.76 9.79
C LYS A 275 -7.39 -19.05 10.75
N PRO A 276 -7.82 -19.67 11.87
CA PRO A 276 -8.84 -19.09 12.74
C PRO A 276 -8.53 -17.67 13.23
N MET A 277 -7.26 -17.37 13.49
CA MET A 277 -6.82 -16.02 13.81
C MET A 277 -7.11 -15.05 12.66
N HIS A 278 -6.65 -15.35 11.44
CA HIS A 278 -6.84 -14.50 10.26
C HIS A 278 -8.32 -14.30 9.93
N LEU A 279 -9.12 -15.36 10.02
CA LEU A 279 -10.56 -15.29 9.81
C LEU A 279 -11.23 -14.31 10.79
N ASN A 280 -10.93 -14.44 12.09
CA ASN A 280 -11.48 -13.54 13.11
C ASN A 280 -11.06 -12.08 12.88
N LEU A 281 -9.82 -11.85 12.45
CA LEU A 281 -9.33 -10.51 12.13
C LEU A 281 -10.00 -9.91 10.91
N LEU A 282 -10.19 -10.70 9.85
CA LEU A 282 -10.91 -10.30 8.65
C LEU A 282 -12.34 -9.90 9.00
N ILE A 283 -13.08 -10.76 9.70
CA ILE A 283 -14.47 -10.47 10.11
C ILE A 283 -14.54 -9.17 10.92
N THR A 284 -13.66 -9.03 11.92
CA THR A 284 -13.64 -7.83 12.77
C THR A 284 -13.38 -6.55 11.95
N LEU A 285 -12.48 -6.61 10.97
CA LEU A 285 -12.16 -5.49 10.09
C LEU A 285 -13.35 -5.14 9.18
N LEU A 286 -14.00 -6.14 8.60
CA LEU A 286 -15.16 -5.95 7.72
C LEU A 286 -16.37 -5.39 8.50
N GLU A 287 -16.68 -5.93 9.67
CA GLU A 287 -17.74 -5.40 10.55
C GLU A 287 -17.46 -3.94 10.93
N THR A 288 -16.18 -3.64 11.22
CA THR A 288 -15.74 -2.28 11.52
C THR A 288 -15.97 -1.34 10.34
N MET A 289 -15.68 -1.77 9.11
CA MET A 289 -15.94 -1.00 7.90
C MET A 289 -17.43 -0.79 7.64
N GLU A 290 -18.27 -1.80 7.89
CA GLU A 290 -19.72 -1.73 7.67
C GLU A 290 -20.42 -0.80 8.68
N SER A 291 -19.88 -0.67 9.90
CA SER A 291 -20.44 0.22 10.94
C SER A 291 -20.47 1.72 10.55
N GLY A 292 -19.68 2.14 9.55
CA GLY A 292 -19.75 3.46 8.92
C GLY A 292 -19.37 4.67 9.79
N ASN A 293 -19.14 4.49 11.09
CA ASN A 293 -18.73 5.55 12.00
C ASN A 293 -17.21 5.51 12.21
N LEU A 294 -16.47 6.44 11.60
CA LEU A 294 -15.02 6.56 11.73
C LEU A 294 -14.53 6.62 13.19
N ILE A 295 -15.32 7.21 14.10
CA ILE A 295 -14.96 7.29 15.52
C ILE A 295 -15.18 5.94 16.21
N GLU A 296 -16.28 5.25 15.94
CA GLU A 296 -16.51 3.88 16.45
C GLU A 296 -15.51 2.91 15.84
N SER A 297 -15.15 3.06 14.57
CA SER A 297 -14.10 2.29 13.92
C SER A 297 -12.73 2.53 14.55
N LEU A 298 -12.40 3.79 14.88
CA LEU A 298 -11.16 4.12 15.60
C LEU A 298 -11.17 3.54 17.02
N ILE A 299 -12.30 3.62 17.74
CA ILE A 299 -12.44 3.07 19.10
C ILE A 299 -12.42 1.53 19.06
N ALA A 300 -13.12 0.90 18.11
CA ALA A 300 -13.13 -0.54 17.89
C ALA A 300 -11.72 -1.03 17.54
N SER A 301 -11.03 -0.34 16.63
CA SER A 301 -9.62 -0.65 16.30
C SER A 301 -8.68 -0.51 17.50
N SER A 302 -8.98 0.38 18.45
CA SER A 302 -8.22 0.50 19.70
C SER A 302 -8.55 -0.59 20.73
N SER A 303 -9.70 -1.25 20.60
CA SER A 303 -10.11 -2.37 21.46
C SER A 303 -9.59 -3.73 20.97
N ILE A 304 -9.21 -3.79 19.70
CA ILE A 304 -8.55 -4.92 19.08
C ILE A 304 -7.11 -5.00 19.62
N GLN A 305 -6.87 -5.88 20.59
CA GLN A 305 -5.53 -6.14 21.12
C GLN A 305 -4.75 -7.04 20.16
N ILE A 306 -4.28 -6.45 19.06
CA ILE A 306 -3.41 -7.12 18.08
C ILE A 306 -2.02 -6.48 18.16
N SER A 307 -1.00 -7.32 18.24
CA SER A 307 0.39 -6.89 18.10
C SER A 307 0.70 -6.52 16.65
N SER A 308 1.68 -5.65 16.42
CA SER A 308 2.11 -5.29 15.06
C SER A 308 2.52 -6.50 14.22
N GLU A 309 3.05 -7.55 14.86
CA GLU A 309 3.48 -8.80 14.22
C GLU A 309 2.29 -9.65 13.76
N GLU A 310 1.25 -9.77 14.58
CA GLU A 310 0.00 -10.47 14.22
C GLU A 310 -0.76 -9.74 13.09
N MET A 311 -0.77 -8.40 13.08
CA MET A 311 -1.37 -7.62 11.99
C MET A 311 -0.61 -7.82 10.68
N GLU A 312 0.71 -7.87 10.73
CA GLU A 312 1.54 -8.14 9.56
C GLU A 312 1.32 -9.55 9.03
N ASP A 313 1.34 -10.56 9.91
CA ASP A 313 1.06 -11.95 9.55
C ASP A 313 -0.33 -12.08 8.90
N PHE A 314 -1.34 -11.40 9.46
CA PHE A 314 -2.65 -11.34 8.82
C PHE A 314 -2.62 -10.75 7.41
N LEU A 315 -1.95 -9.61 7.21
CA LEU A 315 -1.91 -8.94 5.91
C LEU A 315 -1.08 -9.70 4.87
N LEU A 316 0.06 -10.28 5.25
CA LEU A 316 0.98 -10.95 4.35
C LEU A 316 0.62 -12.42 4.14
N GLU A 317 0.35 -13.16 5.20
CA GLU A 317 0.08 -14.60 5.13
C GLU A 317 -1.41 -14.88 5.01
N GLY A 318 -2.26 -14.17 5.76
CA GLY A 318 -3.70 -14.36 5.75
C GLY A 318 -4.37 -13.86 4.47
N LEU A 319 -4.10 -12.62 4.07
CA LEU A 319 -4.75 -12.01 2.91
C LEU A 319 -4.06 -12.27 1.57
N ILE A 320 -2.78 -12.64 1.57
CA ILE A 320 -1.98 -12.83 0.34
C ILE A 320 -1.41 -14.25 0.25
N GLY A 321 -0.61 -14.67 1.23
CA GLY A 321 0.19 -15.90 1.18
C GLY A 321 -0.63 -17.16 0.95
N GLN A 322 -1.64 -17.44 1.79
CA GLN A 322 -2.49 -18.62 1.68
C GLN A 322 -3.24 -18.68 0.34
N ARG A 323 -3.76 -17.53 -0.11
CA ARG A 323 -4.49 -17.40 -1.37
C ARG A 323 -3.60 -17.64 -2.58
N ASN A 324 -2.38 -17.09 -2.57
CA ASN A 324 -1.39 -17.32 -3.60
C ASN A 324 -0.91 -18.78 -3.63
N GLU A 325 -0.76 -19.42 -2.47
CA GLU A 325 -0.37 -20.84 -2.38
C GLU A 325 -1.42 -21.75 -3.03
N HIS A 326 -2.70 -21.48 -2.76
CA HIS A 326 -3.81 -22.19 -3.38
C HIS A 326 -3.81 -22.00 -4.91
N LEU A 327 -3.66 -20.76 -5.38
CA LEU A 327 -3.54 -20.45 -6.81
C LEU A 327 -2.41 -21.23 -7.48
N MET A 328 -1.23 -21.27 -6.85
CA MET A 328 -0.08 -22.00 -7.39
C MET A 328 -0.32 -23.50 -7.44
N THR A 329 -1.03 -24.07 -6.45
CA THR A 329 -1.43 -25.49 -6.48
C THR A 329 -2.32 -25.81 -7.69
N ILE A 330 -3.27 -24.93 -7.99
CA ILE A 330 -4.15 -25.05 -9.17
C ILE A 330 -3.33 -24.88 -10.45
N PHE A 331 -2.45 -23.88 -10.51
CA PHE A 331 -1.56 -23.65 -11.65
C PHE A 331 -0.68 -24.89 -11.94
N GLU A 332 -0.04 -25.46 -10.93
CA GLU A 332 0.82 -26.65 -11.09
C GLU A 332 0.05 -27.84 -11.70
N THR A 333 -1.22 -27.98 -11.33
CA THR A 333 -2.09 -29.05 -11.82
C THR A 333 -2.59 -28.79 -13.24
N ALA A 334 -2.93 -27.54 -13.55
CA ALA A 334 -3.60 -27.18 -14.80
C ALA A 334 -2.66 -26.74 -15.94
N HIS A 335 -1.48 -26.19 -15.64
CA HIS A 335 -0.72 -25.43 -16.65
C HIS A 335 -0.26 -26.22 -17.88
N ARG A 336 -0.14 -27.54 -17.77
CA ARG A 336 0.30 -28.40 -18.88
C ARG A 336 -0.74 -28.51 -20.00
N ASP A 337 -1.99 -28.26 -19.66
CA ASP A 337 -3.12 -28.41 -20.59
C ASP A 337 -3.44 -27.10 -21.32
N PHE A 338 -2.76 -26.00 -20.99
CA PHE A 338 -3.05 -24.67 -21.54
C PHE A 338 -1.77 -23.99 -22.05
N GLU A 339 -1.88 -23.36 -23.22
CA GLU A 339 -0.78 -22.58 -23.81
C GLU A 339 -0.67 -21.19 -23.16
N GLU A 340 -1.82 -20.57 -22.84
CA GLU A 340 -1.88 -19.26 -22.19
C GLU A 340 -2.67 -19.34 -20.88
N ILE A 341 -2.08 -18.80 -19.80
CA ILE A 341 -2.72 -18.71 -18.49
C ILE A 341 -2.76 -17.26 -18.05
N HIS A 342 -3.96 -16.76 -17.81
CA HIS A 342 -4.21 -15.41 -17.34
C HIS A 342 -4.58 -15.42 -15.87
N VAL A 343 -3.91 -14.57 -15.11
CA VAL A 343 -4.11 -14.40 -13.66
C VAL A 343 -4.50 -12.94 -13.38
N PRO A 344 -5.77 -12.55 -13.64
CA PRO A 344 -6.32 -11.28 -13.17
C PRO A 344 -6.50 -11.30 -11.65
N TRP A 345 -5.62 -10.61 -10.94
CA TRP A 345 -5.55 -10.68 -9.49
C TRP A 345 -5.20 -9.34 -8.85
N GLY A 346 -5.65 -9.13 -7.61
CA GLY A 346 -5.33 -8.00 -6.77
C GLY A 346 -3.85 -7.67 -6.83
N ALA A 347 -3.50 -6.45 -7.22
CA ALA A 347 -2.11 -6.10 -7.54
C ALA A 347 -1.15 -6.24 -6.34
N ALA A 348 -1.66 -6.30 -5.11
CA ALA A 348 -0.89 -6.57 -3.91
C ALA A 348 -0.37 -8.03 -3.83
N HIS A 349 -1.03 -8.98 -4.49
CA HIS A 349 -0.63 -10.39 -4.50
C HIS A 349 0.45 -10.71 -5.53
N LEU A 350 0.45 -9.97 -6.64
CA LEU A 350 1.27 -10.27 -7.81
C LEU A 350 2.79 -10.23 -7.58
N PRO A 351 3.37 -9.42 -6.67
CA PRO A 351 4.81 -9.49 -6.37
C PRO A 351 5.28 -10.86 -5.90
N ASP A 352 4.45 -11.55 -5.10
CA ASP A 352 4.76 -12.90 -4.64
C ASP A 352 4.63 -13.92 -5.78
N LEU A 353 3.55 -13.87 -6.55
CA LEU A 353 3.37 -14.73 -7.73
C LEU A 353 4.50 -14.53 -8.75
N GLU A 354 4.90 -13.29 -9.03
CA GLU A 354 6.04 -12.98 -9.91
C GLU A 354 7.33 -13.68 -9.43
N ARG A 355 7.65 -13.60 -8.13
CA ARG A 355 8.82 -14.32 -7.59
C ARG A 355 8.71 -15.83 -7.79
N ARG A 356 7.54 -16.41 -7.59
CA ARG A 356 7.31 -17.85 -7.73
C ARG A 356 7.47 -18.29 -9.19
N PHE A 357 6.84 -17.60 -10.15
CA PHE A 357 7.02 -17.89 -11.58
C PHE A 357 8.48 -17.72 -12.04
N LEU A 358 9.17 -16.68 -11.59
CA LEU A 358 10.60 -16.51 -11.86
C LEU A 358 11.43 -17.66 -11.28
N SER A 359 11.10 -18.14 -10.08
CA SER A 359 11.78 -19.28 -9.44
C SER A 359 11.55 -20.60 -10.15
N GLU A 360 10.40 -20.76 -10.82
CA GLU A 360 10.09 -21.91 -11.67
C GLU A 360 10.75 -21.85 -13.05
N GLY A 361 11.51 -20.78 -13.35
CA GLY A 361 12.25 -20.62 -14.59
C GLY A 361 11.48 -19.89 -15.70
N PHE A 362 10.33 -19.28 -15.39
CA PHE A 362 9.72 -18.36 -16.34
C PHE A 362 10.55 -17.09 -16.49
N SER A 363 10.57 -16.54 -17.70
CA SER A 363 11.26 -15.28 -18.01
C SER A 363 10.25 -14.19 -18.35
N LEU A 364 10.46 -12.99 -17.84
CA LEU A 364 9.64 -11.83 -18.19
C LEU A 364 9.88 -11.44 -19.65
N MET A 365 8.82 -11.48 -20.46
CA MET A 365 8.87 -11.16 -21.89
C MET A 365 8.43 -9.73 -22.18
N SER A 366 7.35 -9.27 -21.54
CA SER A 366 6.82 -7.94 -21.80
C SER A 366 6.01 -7.38 -20.63
N LYS A 367 5.78 -6.06 -20.68
CA LYS A 367 4.92 -5.34 -19.74
C LYS A 367 3.93 -4.47 -20.52
N LYS A 368 2.66 -4.47 -20.13
CA LYS A 368 1.62 -3.63 -20.71
C LYS A 368 0.92 -2.85 -19.61
N LYS A 369 0.87 -1.52 -19.75
CA LYS A 369 0.20 -0.63 -18.79
C LYS A 369 -1.19 -0.27 -19.29
N ARG A 370 -2.16 -0.26 -18.38
CA ARG A 370 -3.56 0.13 -18.66
C ARG A 370 -4.01 1.13 -17.59
N LEU A 371 -4.73 2.18 -18.00
CA LEU A 371 -5.30 3.12 -17.06
C LEU A 371 -6.44 2.43 -16.30
N GLY A 372 -6.30 2.29 -14.99
CA GLY A 372 -7.29 1.63 -14.13
C GLY A 372 -8.22 2.61 -13.42
N ILE A 373 -7.70 3.77 -12.98
CA ILE A 373 -8.47 4.84 -12.33
C ILE A 373 -7.98 6.18 -12.85
N ARG A 374 -8.86 7.07 -13.32
CA ARG A 374 -8.49 8.43 -13.78
C ARG A 374 -8.56 9.44 -12.64
N PHE A 375 -7.62 10.38 -12.62
CA PHE A 375 -7.74 11.58 -11.79
C PHE A 375 -8.35 12.70 -12.64
N ASN A 376 -9.49 13.24 -12.18
CA ASN A 376 -10.23 14.31 -12.84
C ASN A 376 -9.85 15.69 -12.29
#